data_AF-A0A241XR33-F1
#
_entry.id   AF-A0A241XR33-F1
#
_cell.length_a   1.000
_cell.length_b   1.000
_cell.length_c   1.000
_cell.angle_alpha   90.00
_cell.angle_beta   90.00
_cell.angle_gamma   90.00
#
_symmetry.space_group_name_H-M   'P 1'
#
loop_
_entity.id
_entity.type
_entity.pdbx_description
1 polymer ?
#
loop_
_entity_poly.entity_id
_entity_poly.type
_entity_poly.pdbx_seq_one_letter_code
_entity_poly.pdbx_strand_id
1 'polypeptide(L)'
;MNNLEIPPFPPVEATWVPIYAELIPCSGERITLGVAAWAKGDFKHALAISGQKADLILGEATSLLSENFNRVCELLADAVALPFQLQETYLGLFVGHPRHGLGDSLDDVLDQALSLSSSFYQGHLRE
;
A
#
# COMPACT_ATOMS: atom_id res chain seq x y z
N MET A 1 -7.83 4.70 -43.01
CA MET A 1 -6.68 4.60 -42.09
C MET A 1 -7.21 4.94 -40.71
N ASN A 2 -7.29 3.98 -39.79
CA ASN A 2 -7.66 4.29 -38.42
C ASN A 2 -6.52 5.09 -37.81
N ASN A 3 -6.80 6.31 -37.34
CA ASN A 3 -5.87 7.06 -36.51
C ASN A 3 -5.70 6.27 -35.20
N LEU A 4 -4.52 5.68 -35.01
CA LEU A 4 -4.09 5.14 -33.73
C LEU A 4 -3.82 6.34 -32.83
N GLU A 5 -4.82 6.76 -32.06
CA GLU A 5 -4.62 7.69 -30.95
C GLU A 5 -3.85 6.96 -29.86
N ILE A 6 -2.62 7.40 -29.62
CA ILE A 6 -1.80 6.90 -28.52
C ILE A 6 -2.35 7.54 -27.23
N PRO A 7 -2.68 6.75 -26.20
CA PRO A 7 -3.13 7.31 -24.94
C PRO A 7 -2.06 8.24 -24.35
N PRO A 8 -2.45 9.34 -23.70
CA PRO A 8 -1.51 10.27 -23.09
C PRO A 8 -0.72 9.57 -21.98
N PHE A 9 0.50 10.06 -21.74
CA PHE A 9 1.32 9.57 -20.64
C PHE A 9 0.68 9.96 -19.29
N PRO A 10 0.69 9.07 -18.27
CA PRO A 10 0.07 9.37 -16.99
C PRO A 10 0.71 10.59 -16.31
N PRO A 11 -0.06 11.55 -15.81
CA PRO A 11 0.45 12.80 -15.26
C PRO A 11 1.01 12.68 -13.83
N VAL A 12 0.66 11.64 -13.09
CA VAL A 12 1.11 11.45 -11.69
C VAL A 12 2.28 10.47 -11.65
N GLU A 13 3.40 10.95 -11.10
CA GLU A 13 4.54 10.15 -10.70
C GLU A 13 4.64 10.18 -9.17
N ALA A 14 4.69 9.00 -8.57
CA ALA A 14 4.64 8.82 -7.13
C ALA A 14 5.64 7.76 -6.66
N THR A 15 5.99 7.86 -5.38
CA THR A 15 6.68 6.77 -4.67
C THR A 15 5.66 6.01 -3.83
N TRP A 16 5.79 4.69 -3.77
CA TRP A 16 4.94 3.85 -2.94
C TRP A 16 5.77 2.79 -2.20
N VAL A 17 5.23 2.33 -1.06
CA VAL A 17 5.79 1.25 -0.25
C VAL A 17 4.70 0.25 0.12
N PRO A 18 4.97 -1.06 0.04
CA PRO A 18 4.12 -2.05 0.69
C PRO A 18 4.38 -2.05 2.19
N ILE A 19 3.33 -2.29 2.97
CA ILE A 19 3.38 -2.48 4.41
C ILE A 19 2.96 -3.91 4.69
N TYR A 20 3.86 -4.67 5.30
CA TYR A 20 3.67 -6.08 5.57
C TYR A 20 3.38 -6.34 7.04
N ALA A 21 2.70 -7.44 7.32
CA ALA A 21 2.51 -7.99 8.65
C ALA A 21 3.09 -9.40 8.74
N GLU A 22 3.78 -9.70 9.84
CA GLU A 22 4.19 -11.05 10.22
C GLU A 22 3.14 -11.63 11.18
N LEU A 23 2.30 -12.55 10.69
CA LEU A 23 1.18 -13.09 11.46
C LEU A 23 1.63 -14.08 12.53
N ILE A 24 2.75 -14.75 12.30
CA ILE A 24 3.34 -15.71 13.22
C ILE A 24 4.70 -15.13 13.64
N PRO A 25 4.86 -14.65 14.87
CA PRO A 25 6.11 -14.05 15.32
C PRO A 25 7.31 -14.96 15.08
N CYS A 26 8.37 -14.41 14.50
CA CYS A 26 9.63 -15.08 14.17
C CYS A 26 9.54 -16.16 13.09
N SER A 27 8.46 -16.23 12.31
CA SER A 27 8.41 -17.11 11.13
C SER A 27 9.25 -16.56 9.97
N GLY A 28 9.44 -15.24 9.91
CA GLY A 28 10.00 -14.55 8.76
C GLY A 28 9.05 -14.45 7.56
N GLU A 29 7.86 -15.05 7.64
CA GLU A 29 6.83 -14.99 6.61
C GLU A 29 5.95 -13.76 6.80
N ARG A 30 5.73 -13.04 5.72
CA ARG A 30 5.05 -11.75 5.74
C ARG A 30 3.98 -11.67 4.67
N ILE A 31 2.83 -11.14 5.04
CA ILE A 31 1.75 -10.83 4.11
C ILE A 31 1.63 -9.33 3.91
N THR A 32 1.22 -8.89 2.73
CA THR A 32 0.93 -7.48 2.46
C THR A 32 -0.37 -7.11 3.16
N LEU A 33 -0.27 -6.23 4.15
CA LEU A 33 -1.42 -5.69 4.87
C LEU A 33 -2.02 -4.50 4.11
N GLY A 34 -1.17 -3.71 3.44
CA GLY A 34 -1.58 -2.58 2.63
C GLY A 34 -0.40 -1.90 1.94
N VAL A 35 -0.67 -0.75 1.34
CA VAL A 35 0.33 0.08 0.66
C VAL A 35 0.12 1.54 1.06
N ALA A 36 1.21 2.31 1.02
CA ALA A 36 1.18 3.76 1.13
C ALA A 36 1.88 4.36 -0.10
N ALA A 37 1.39 5.50 -0.60
CA ALA A 37 1.93 6.20 -1.74
C ALA A 37 1.92 7.72 -1.51
N TRP A 38 2.89 8.42 -2.09
CA TRP A 38 3.00 9.87 -1.97
C TRP A 38 3.59 10.51 -3.23
N ALA A 39 3.15 11.75 -3.49
CA ALA A 39 3.64 12.59 -4.58
C ALA A 39 3.37 14.07 -4.27
N LYS A 40 4.35 14.95 -4.53
CA LYS A 40 4.17 16.43 -4.47
C LYS A 40 3.51 16.97 -3.18
N GLY A 41 3.71 16.30 -2.04
CA GLY A 41 3.13 16.68 -0.75
C GLY A 41 1.81 15.99 -0.40
N ASP A 42 1.21 15.25 -1.33
CA ASP A 42 0.05 14.38 -1.07
C ASP A 42 0.52 13.01 -0.61
N PHE A 43 -0.22 12.43 0.34
CA PHE A 43 -0.01 11.08 0.89
C PHE A 43 -1.35 10.34 0.91
N LYS A 44 -1.35 9.09 0.46
CA LYS A 44 -2.51 8.19 0.53
C LYS A 44 -2.07 6.79 0.92
N HIS A 45 -2.99 6.02 1.50
CA HIS A 45 -2.76 4.63 1.83
C HIS A 45 -4.02 3.80 1.62
N ALA A 46 -3.83 2.50 1.40
CA ALA A 46 -4.92 1.58 1.19
C ALA A 46 -4.60 0.22 1.83
N LEU A 47 -5.58 -0.36 2.52
CA LEU A 47 -5.49 -1.73 3.03
C LEU A 47 -5.68 -2.73 1.88
N ALA A 48 -4.85 -3.76 1.86
CA ALA A 48 -4.91 -4.82 0.87
C ALA A 48 -6.01 -5.84 1.16
N ILE A 49 -6.41 -5.97 2.43
CA ILE A 49 -7.50 -6.84 2.87
C ILE A 49 -8.51 -5.94 3.59
N SER A 50 -9.67 -5.71 2.98
CA SER A 50 -10.74 -4.90 3.56
C SER A 50 -11.97 -5.73 3.92
N GLY A 51 -12.68 -5.29 4.96
CA GLY A 51 -13.99 -5.81 5.36
C GLY A 51 -13.99 -7.28 5.78
N GLN A 52 -15.06 -7.99 5.44
CA GLN A 52 -15.34 -9.35 5.92
C GLN A 52 -14.23 -10.37 5.62
N LYS A 53 -13.42 -10.17 4.57
CA LYS A 53 -12.29 -11.06 4.26
C LYS A 53 -11.16 -10.94 5.28
N ALA A 54 -10.92 -9.74 5.78
CA ALA A 54 -9.92 -9.52 6.81
C ALA A 54 -10.34 -10.24 8.10
N ASP A 55 -11.61 -10.09 8.50
CA ASP A 55 -12.17 -10.80 9.66
C ASP A 55 -12.09 -12.33 9.51
N LEU A 56 -12.28 -12.87 8.29
CA LEU A 56 -12.17 -14.31 8.05
C LEU A 56 -10.73 -14.84 8.12
N ILE A 57 -9.74 -14.05 7.70
CA ILE A 57 -8.33 -14.46 7.63
C ILE A 57 -7.60 -14.19 8.95
N LEU A 58 -7.88 -13.03 9.56
CA LEU A 58 -7.15 -12.50 10.70
C LEU A 58 -7.97 -12.57 12.00
N GLY A 59 -9.28 -12.82 11.91
CA GLY A 59 -10.15 -12.96 13.07
C GLY A 59 -10.12 -11.71 13.95
N GLU A 60 -9.96 -11.92 15.25
CA GLU A 60 -9.88 -10.87 16.27
C GLU A 60 -8.67 -9.93 16.08
N ALA A 61 -7.65 -10.34 15.33
CA ALA A 61 -6.47 -9.51 15.07
C ALA A 61 -6.70 -8.42 14.01
N THR A 62 -7.83 -8.46 13.29
CA THR A 62 -8.13 -7.53 12.19
C THR A 62 -8.14 -6.07 12.62
N SER A 63 -8.83 -5.77 13.73
CA SER A 63 -8.94 -4.40 14.25
C SER A 63 -7.58 -3.88 14.68
N LEU A 64 -6.83 -4.66 15.46
CA LEU A 64 -5.50 -4.31 15.94
C LEU A 64 -4.52 -4.06 14.79
N LEU A 65 -4.50 -4.93 13.77
CA LEU A 65 -3.62 -4.77 12.62
C LEU A 65 -4.00 -3.55 11.78
N SER A 66 -5.30 -3.27 11.62
CA SER A 66 -5.77 -2.08 10.89
C SER A 66 -5.41 -0.79 11.63
N GLU A 67 -5.57 -0.75 12.96
CA GLU A 67 -5.16 0.38 13.79
C GLU A 67 -3.64 0.62 13.71
N ASN A 68 -2.85 -0.45 13.83
CA ASN A 68 -1.40 -0.36 13.72
C ASN A 68 -0.96 0.06 12.32
N PHE A 69 -1.64 -0.40 11.27
CA PHE A 69 -1.40 0.03 9.90
C PHE A 69 -1.62 1.53 9.73
N ASN A 70 -2.77 2.04 10.19
CA ASN A 70 -3.07 3.47 10.12
C ASN A 70 -2.03 4.29 10.87
N ARG A 71 -1.58 3.83 12.04
CA ARG A 71 -0.52 4.50 12.80
C ARG A 71 0.82 4.50 12.06
N VAL A 72 1.19 3.41 11.40
CA VAL A 72 2.38 3.36 10.55
C VAL A 72 2.24 4.34 9.37
N CYS A 73 1.05 4.46 8.79
CA CYS A 73 0.76 5.41 7.73
C CYS A 73 0.85 6.87 8.19
N GLU A 74 0.36 7.20 9.39
CA GLU A 74 0.52 8.54 9.99
C GLU A 74 1.99 8.89 10.17
N LEU A 75 2.78 7.96 10.75
CA LEU A 75 4.23 8.14 10.90
C LEU A 75 4.93 8.30 9.54
N LEU A 76 4.51 7.53 8.53
CA LEU A 76 5.00 7.65 7.17
C LEU A 76 4.66 9.01 6.55
N ALA A 77 3.43 9.50 6.73
CA ALA A 77 3.01 10.79 6.20
C ALA A 77 3.84 11.94 6.78
N ASP A 78 4.10 11.92 8.09
CA ASP A 78 4.99 12.87 8.77
C ASP A 78 6.43 12.72 8.28
N ALA A 79 6.88 11.49 8.08
CA ALA A 79 8.23 11.16 7.69
C ALA A 79 8.53 11.46 6.22
N VAL A 80 7.56 11.44 5.31
CA VAL A 80 7.74 11.80 3.89
C VAL A 80 8.19 13.26 3.72
N ALA A 81 7.96 14.12 4.71
CA ALA A 81 8.53 15.46 4.78
C ALA A 81 10.04 15.49 5.13
N LEU A 82 10.63 14.34 5.48
CA LEU A 82 12.01 14.18 5.94
C LEU A 82 12.70 13.01 5.18
N PRO A 83 14.03 12.99 5.08
CA PRO A 83 14.75 11.81 4.62
C PRO A 83 14.74 10.74 5.73
N PHE A 84 13.60 10.07 5.93
CA PHE A 84 13.47 9.03 6.95
C PHE A 84 13.75 7.64 6.37
N GLN A 85 14.69 6.92 6.99
CA GLN A 85 14.78 5.47 6.83
C GLN A 85 13.96 4.85 7.96
N LEU A 86 12.75 4.35 7.64
CA LEU A 86 11.98 3.48 8.53
C LEU A 86 12.78 2.19 8.78
N GLN A 87 13.68 2.22 9.75
CA GLN A 87 14.27 1.00 10.28
C GLN A 87 13.23 0.26 11.11
N GLU A 88 12.64 -0.72 10.42
CA GLU A 88 12.30 -2.07 10.88
C GLU A 88 11.47 -2.19 12.16
N THR A 89 10.24 -2.67 11.97
CA THR A 89 9.28 -3.16 12.97
C THR A 89 8.58 -2.13 13.84
N TYR A 90 7.32 -1.84 13.49
CA TYR A 90 6.33 -1.36 14.44
C TYR A 90 5.34 -2.49 14.74
N LEU A 91 5.44 -3.11 15.92
CA LEU A 91 4.46 -4.11 16.38
C LEU A 91 4.18 -5.26 15.38
N GLY A 92 5.22 -5.82 14.77
CA GLY A 92 5.07 -6.89 13.76
C GLY A 92 4.71 -6.40 12.35
N LEU A 93 4.69 -5.08 12.13
CA LEU A 93 4.55 -4.46 10.82
C LEU A 93 5.90 -4.03 10.25
N PHE A 94 6.07 -4.22 8.94
CA PHE A 94 7.31 -3.96 8.22
C PHE A 94 7.03 -3.08 7.00
N VAL A 95 7.74 -1.97 6.87
CA VAL A 95 7.70 -1.15 5.66
C VAL A 95 8.68 -1.73 4.64
N GLY A 96 8.18 -2.02 3.46
CA GLY A 96 8.99 -2.51 2.35
C GLY A 96 9.82 -1.43 1.68
N HIS A 97 10.59 -1.83 0.67
CA HIS A 97 11.40 -0.89 -0.09
C HIS A 97 10.53 0.07 -0.92
N PRO A 98 10.90 1.37 -0.98
CA PRO A 98 10.27 2.33 -1.87
C PRO A 98 10.36 1.90 -3.33
N ARG A 99 9.26 2.11 -4.06
CA ARG A 99 9.10 1.82 -5.48
C ARG A 99 8.50 3.03 -6.19
N HIS A 100 8.77 3.16 -7.47
CA HIS A 100 8.15 4.20 -8.30
C HIS A 100 6.88 3.69 -8.97
N GLY A 101 5.90 4.56 -9.14
CA GLY A 101 4.63 4.28 -9.81
C GLY A 101 4.16 5.47 -10.65
N LEU A 102 3.40 5.16 -11.69
CA LEU A 102 2.77 6.13 -12.60
C LEU A 102 1.28 5.86 -12.66
N GLY A 103 0.46 6.92 -12.70
CA GLY A 103 -1.00 6.79 -12.77
C GLY A 103 -1.69 8.09 -13.16
N ASP A 104 -3.00 8.02 -13.41
CA ASP A 104 -3.83 9.21 -13.62
C ASP A 104 -4.06 9.96 -12.30
N SER A 105 -4.03 9.22 -11.19
CA SER A 105 -4.14 9.72 -9.81
C SER A 105 -3.27 8.91 -8.85
N LEU A 106 -3.11 9.38 -7.61
CA LEU A 106 -2.51 8.59 -6.53
C LEU A 106 -3.32 7.33 -6.20
N ASP A 107 -4.64 7.35 -6.39
CA ASP A 107 -5.49 6.17 -6.19
C ASP A 107 -5.18 5.08 -7.23
N ASP A 108 -4.97 5.47 -8.50
CA ASP A 108 -4.55 4.52 -9.53
C ASP A 108 -3.16 3.93 -9.25
N VAL A 109 -2.26 4.71 -8.64
CA VAL A 109 -0.96 4.20 -8.20
C VAL A 109 -1.13 3.20 -7.04
N LEU A 110 -2.01 3.49 -6.08
CA LEU A 110 -2.31 2.56 -4.98
C LEU A 110 -2.93 1.26 -5.47
N ASP A 111 -3.89 1.32 -6.40
CA ASP A 111 -4.54 0.13 -6.98
C ASP A 111 -3.53 -0.74 -7.75
N GLN A 112 -2.62 -0.12 -8.50
CA GLN A 112 -1.50 -0.83 -9.13
C GLN A 112 -0.56 -1.44 -8.08
N ALA A 113 -0.18 -0.67 -7.06
CA ALA A 113 0.69 -1.14 -5.99
C ALA A 113 0.10 -2.35 -5.26
N LEU A 114 -1.19 -2.31 -4.95
CA LEU A 114 -1.93 -3.43 -4.35
C LEU A 114 -1.95 -4.65 -5.27
N SER A 115 -2.24 -4.46 -6.55
CA SER A 115 -2.23 -5.55 -7.56
C SER A 115 -0.86 -6.21 -7.70
N LEU A 116 0.23 -5.46 -7.52
CA LEU A 116 1.60 -5.94 -7.65
C LEU A 116 2.16 -6.57 -6.36
N SER A 117 1.59 -6.24 -5.20
CA SER A 117 2.17 -6.60 -3.90
C SER A 117 1.28 -7.49 -3.04
N SER A 118 -0.02 -7.61 -3.32
CA SER A 118 -0.94 -8.40 -2.52
C SER A 118 -1.63 -9.48 -3.33
N SER A 119 -1.49 -10.73 -2.88
CA SER A 119 -2.25 -11.87 -3.42
C SER A 119 -3.74 -11.84 -3.06
N PHE A 120 -4.12 -11.05 -2.06
CA PHE A 120 -5.51 -10.93 -1.58
C PHE A 120 -6.28 -9.78 -2.25
N TYR A 121 -5.57 -8.88 -2.95
CA TYR A 121 -6.20 -7.79 -3.64
C TYR A 121 -6.92 -8.29 -4.90
N GLN A 122 -8.24 -8.17 -4.88
CA GLN A 122 -9.06 -8.29 -6.08
C GLN A 122 -9.36 -6.86 -6.48
N GLY A 123 -8.63 -6.35 -7.47
CA GLY A 123 -8.72 -4.94 -7.81
C GLY A 123 -10.14 -4.47 -8.12
N HIS A 124 -10.34 -3.16 -8.13
CA HIS A 124 -11.51 -2.60 -8.77
C HIS A 124 -11.42 -2.95 -10.26
N LEU A 125 -11.97 -4.10 -10.66
CA LEU A 125 -12.45 -4.27 -12.02
C LEU A 125 -13.44 -3.13 -12.21
N ARG A 126 -13.02 -2.11 -12.97
CA ARG A 126 -13.90 -1.04 -13.42
C ARG A 126 -15.04 -1.72 -14.18
N GLU A 127 -16.16 -1.96 -13.51
CA GLU A 127 -17.44 -2.32 -14.13
C GLU A 127 -17.99 -1.13 -14.93
#